data_AF-A0A7U2I517-F1
#
_entry.id   AF-A0A7U2I517-F1
#
_cell.length_a   1.000
_cell.length_b   1.000
_cell.length_c   1.000
_cell.angle_alpha   90.00
_cell.angle_beta   90.00
_cell.angle_gamma   90.00
#
_symmetry.space_group_name_H-M   'P 1'
#
loop_
_entity.id
_entity.type
_entity.pdbx_description
1 polymer ?
#
loop_
_entity_poly.entity_id
_entity_poly.type
_entity_poly.pdbx_seq_one_letter_code
_entity_poly.pdbx_strand_id
1 'polypeptide(L)'
;MAVPMPLRHPPTQKEILQANRQANATLAPAAPIPLPNSANPNIIFQHIQELASKRISTLDYLRKAHEGRIYWFNTLLFSKADLTRLPSSTPRAQARRATHYLLLGFSLPTILDLNANSPTDYLKALNALLLEFEQYQSIHPTDGSTPSSLSRARLPQMFKRANLGGKARRSSSATGLSDYPLLTPSNSANSESSFGLDSPPENNDLLPNESYTHLQTPSLPFDPDFFSTFATLCDVLIDCYTKILSMLGTPESVSLAGGGVPSLVGDLFNKADARVRKIILAGVVREFEESCRAGLKSEVGGVGKVVLGGLM
;
A
#
# COMPACT_ATOMS: atom_id res chain seq x y z
N MET A 1 -70.21 59.43 -5.40
CA MET A 1 -69.74 59.26 -6.79
C MET A 1 -69.09 57.89 -6.88
N ALA A 2 -69.71 56.95 -7.60
CA ALA A 2 -69.18 55.58 -7.77
C ALA A 2 -68.22 55.55 -8.97
N VAL A 3 -67.02 55.00 -8.79
CA VAL A 3 -66.03 54.81 -9.85
C VAL A 3 -66.23 53.41 -10.45
N PRO A 4 -66.43 53.26 -11.78
CA PRO A 4 -66.63 51.95 -12.39
C PRO A 4 -65.28 51.21 -12.50
N MET A 5 -65.22 50.00 -11.94
CA MET A 5 -64.10 49.07 -12.15
C MET A 5 -64.20 48.42 -13.53
N PRO A 6 -63.14 48.42 -14.36
CA PRO A 6 -63.15 47.72 -15.65
C PRO A 6 -63.03 46.20 -15.45
N LEU A 7 -63.93 45.45 -16.09
CA LEU A 7 -63.92 43.98 -16.12
C LEU A 7 -62.71 43.48 -16.92
N ARG A 8 -61.67 43.02 -16.23
CA ARG A 8 -60.49 42.39 -16.83
C ARG A 8 -60.88 41.02 -17.39
N HIS A 9 -60.98 40.90 -18.72
CA HIS A 9 -61.24 39.63 -19.38
C HIS A 9 -59.94 38.78 -19.39
N PRO A 10 -60.03 37.45 -19.21
CA PRO A 10 -58.86 36.58 -19.34
C PRO A 10 -58.35 36.60 -20.79
N PRO A 11 -57.01 36.52 -21.00
CA PRO A 11 -56.42 36.58 -22.32
C PRO A 11 -56.89 35.41 -23.18
N THR A 12 -57.12 35.69 -24.46
CA THR A 12 -57.61 34.67 -25.40
C THR A 12 -56.48 33.71 -25.79
N GLN A 13 -56.84 32.46 -26.14
CA GLN A 13 -55.87 31.42 -26.48
C GLN A 13 -54.95 31.81 -27.66
N LYS A 14 -55.43 32.70 -28.55
CA LYS A 14 -54.63 33.28 -29.64
C LYS A 14 -53.53 34.22 -29.15
N GLU A 15 -53.81 35.07 -28.15
CA GLU A 15 -52.81 35.97 -27.57
C GLU A 15 -51.73 35.20 -26.82
N ILE A 16 -52.08 34.11 -26.13
CA ILE A 16 -51.13 33.22 -25.46
C ILE A 16 -50.18 32.56 -26.46
N LEU A 17 -50.70 32.09 -27.61
CA LEU A 17 -49.89 31.49 -28.67
C LEU A 17 -48.97 32.50 -29.35
N GLN A 18 -49.40 33.75 -29.50
CA GLN A 18 -48.57 34.82 -30.07
C GLN A 18 -47.45 35.26 -29.12
N ALA A 19 -47.73 35.37 -27.82
CA ALA A 19 -46.72 35.65 -26.80
C ALA A 19 -45.65 34.55 -26.72
N ASN A 20 -46.05 33.27 -26.82
CA ASN A 20 -45.11 32.15 -26.83
C ASN A 20 -44.24 32.11 -28.09
N ARG A 21 -44.78 32.52 -29.24
CA ARG A 21 -44.00 32.64 -30.49
C ARG A 21 -42.99 33.78 -30.44
N GLN A 22 -43.32 34.90 -29.80
CA GLN A 22 -42.38 36.01 -29.62
C GLN A 22 -41.28 35.67 -28.59
N ALA A 23 -41.61 34.93 -27.53
CA ALA A 23 -40.62 34.45 -26.55
C ALA A 23 -39.61 33.45 -27.15
N ASN A 24 -40.03 32.62 -28.12
CA ASN A 24 -39.15 31.68 -28.81
C ASN A 24 -38.28 32.31 -29.92
N ALA A 25 -38.51 33.57 -30.30
CA ALA A 25 -37.74 34.24 -31.36
C ALA A 25 -36.48 34.96 -30.84
N THR A 26 -36.34 35.13 -29.52
CA THR A 26 -35.13 35.66 -28.87
C THR A 26 -34.36 34.52 -28.20
N LEU A 27 -33.84 33.60 -29.01
CA LEU A 27 -32.86 32.63 -28.54
C LEU A 27 -31.54 33.37 -28.28
N ALA A 28 -31.31 33.76 -27.02
CA ALA A 28 -29.99 34.13 -26.54
C ALA A 28 -29.00 32.98 -26.84
N PRO A 29 -27.72 33.27 -27.11
CA PRO A 29 -26.73 32.22 -27.31
C PRO A 29 -26.74 31.28 -26.10
N ALA A 30 -26.74 29.97 -26.38
CA ALA A 30 -26.79 28.94 -25.34
C ALA A 30 -25.74 29.24 -24.26
N ALA A 31 -26.17 29.31 -23.00
CA ALA A 31 -25.26 29.37 -21.87
C ALA A 31 -24.31 28.15 -21.95
N PRO A 32 -23.00 28.32 -21.69
CA PRO A 32 -22.08 27.19 -21.68
C PRO A 32 -22.60 26.14 -20.70
N ILE A 33 -22.74 24.91 -21.18
CA ILE A 33 -23.04 23.75 -20.35
C ILE A 33 -21.95 23.69 -19.27
N PRO A 34 -22.27 23.74 -17.96
CA PRO A 34 -21.27 23.54 -16.94
C PRO A 34 -20.72 22.13 -17.10
N LEU A 35 -19.44 22.02 -17.48
CA LEU A 35 -18.75 20.74 -17.45
C LEU A 35 -18.85 20.17 -16.02
N PRO A 36 -19.07 18.86 -15.87
CA PRO A 36 -19.21 18.27 -14.56
C PRO A 36 -17.85 18.33 -13.85
N ASN A 37 -17.85 18.99 -12.68
CA ASN A 37 -16.83 18.91 -11.64
C ASN A 37 -15.51 19.69 -11.85
N SER A 38 -15.59 21.01 -12.08
CA SER A 38 -14.44 21.90 -11.79
C SER A 38 -14.29 22.05 -10.27
N ALA A 39 -13.71 21.04 -9.62
CA ALA A 39 -13.34 21.15 -8.21
C ALA A 39 -12.44 22.37 -8.01
N ASN A 40 -12.81 23.25 -7.07
CA ASN A 40 -12.09 24.49 -6.82
C ASN A 40 -10.61 24.21 -6.53
N PRO A 41 -9.66 24.84 -7.24
CA PRO A 41 -8.23 24.58 -7.06
C PRO A 41 -7.76 24.84 -5.64
N ASN A 42 -8.38 25.82 -4.96
CA ASN A 42 -8.12 26.12 -3.54
C ASN A 42 -8.45 24.95 -2.62
N ILE A 43 -9.56 24.24 -2.85
CA ILE A 43 -9.98 23.11 -2.02
C ILE A 43 -9.00 21.95 -2.19
N ILE A 44 -8.63 21.66 -3.43
CA ILE A 44 -7.68 20.58 -3.73
C ILE A 44 -6.29 20.90 -3.18
N PHE A 45 -5.83 22.14 -3.36
CA PHE A 45 -4.58 22.63 -2.79
C PHE A 45 -4.56 22.45 -1.27
N GLN A 46 -5.60 22.93 -0.57
CA GLN A 46 -5.70 22.80 0.88
C GLN A 46 -5.71 21.33 1.31
N HIS A 47 -6.46 20.48 0.62
CA HIS A 47 -6.51 19.05 0.89
C HIS A 47 -5.14 18.38 0.74
N ILE A 48 -4.40 18.67 -0.34
CA ILE A 48 -3.05 18.16 -0.56
C ILE A 48 -2.12 18.63 0.56
N GLN A 49 -2.15 19.93 0.90
CA GLN A 49 -1.33 20.52 1.95
C GLN A 49 -1.58 19.86 3.31
N GLU A 50 -2.85 19.73 3.72
CA GLU A 50 -3.22 19.13 5.00
C GLU A 50 -2.85 17.65 5.07
N LEU A 51 -3.12 16.89 4.01
CA LEU A 51 -2.88 15.45 3.99
C LEU A 51 -1.38 15.14 3.96
N ALA A 52 -0.61 15.84 3.13
CA ALA A 52 0.85 15.70 3.09
C ALA A 52 1.49 16.11 4.44
N SER A 53 1.05 17.21 5.05
CA SER A 53 1.55 17.64 6.36
C SER A 53 1.28 16.61 7.47
N LYS A 54 0.06 16.04 7.49
CA LYS A 54 -0.30 14.94 8.40
C LYS A 54 0.56 13.70 8.14
N ARG A 55 0.81 13.37 6.87
CA ARG A 55 1.65 12.23 6.49
C ARG A 55 3.10 12.41 6.92
N ILE A 56 3.70 13.57 6.66
CA ILE A 56 5.06 13.92 7.12
C ILE A 56 5.15 13.76 8.65
N SER A 57 4.19 14.32 9.38
CA SER A 57 4.15 14.20 10.84
C SER A 57 4.04 12.74 11.31
N THR A 58 3.25 11.91 10.61
CA THR A 58 3.09 10.49 10.92
C THR A 58 4.38 9.70 10.67
N LEU A 59 5.06 9.97 9.55
CA LEU A 59 6.33 9.34 9.21
C LEU A 59 7.44 9.72 10.19
N ASP A 60 7.54 11.00 10.55
CA ASP A 60 8.52 11.48 11.54
C ASP A 60 8.27 10.88 12.92
N TYR A 61 7.00 10.81 13.33
CA TYR A 61 6.60 10.16 14.58
C TYR A 61 6.95 8.67 14.59
N LEU A 62 6.62 7.94 13.52
CA LEU A 62 6.97 6.52 13.39
C LEU A 62 8.47 6.29 13.45
N ARG A 63 9.26 7.11 12.74
CA ARG A 63 10.72 7.07 12.78
C ARG A 63 11.23 7.24 14.21
N LYS A 64 10.83 8.31 14.90
CA LYS A 64 11.27 8.60 16.27
C LYS A 64 10.86 7.51 17.26
N ALA A 65 9.64 6.98 17.14
CA ALA A 65 9.15 5.91 18.00
C ALA A 65 9.94 4.62 17.78
N HIS A 66 10.24 4.32 16.52
CA HIS A 66 11.03 3.15 16.12
C HIS A 66 12.50 3.25 16.52
N GLU A 67 13.07 4.45 16.57
CA GLU A 67 14.42 4.70 17.11
C GLU A 67 14.45 4.70 18.66
N GLY A 68 13.31 4.52 19.33
CA GLY A 68 13.20 4.58 20.79
C GLY A 68 13.44 5.99 21.36
N ARG A 69 13.25 7.05 20.56
CA ARG A 69 13.41 8.44 20.98
C ARG A 69 12.16 9.01 21.64
N ILE A 70 11.00 8.43 21.36
CA ILE A 70 9.70 8.86 21.89
C ILE A 70 8.86 7.66 22.31
N TYR A 71 7.92 7.90 23.22
CA TYR A 71 6.92 6.92 23.63
C TYR A 71 5.85 6.75 22.55
N TRP A 72 5.49 5.50 22.27
CA TRP A 72 4.33 5.20 21.45
C TRP A 72 3.05 5.55 22.20
N PHE A 73 2.34 6.55 21.68
CA PHE A 73 1.11 7.17 22.21
C PHE A 73 1.26 7.54 23.69
N ASN A 74 2.44 8.04 24.10
CA ASN A 74 2.76 8.35 25.49
C ASN A 74 2.53 7.17 26.47
N THR A 75 2.50 5.94 25.97
CA THR A 75 2.12 4.75 26.74
C THR A 75 3.33 3.86 26.98
N LEU A 76 4.04 3.48 25.91
CA LEU A 76 5.13 2.52 26.00
C LEU A 76 6.33 2.98 25.16
N LEU A 77 7.52 2.91 25.75
CA LEU A 77 8.77 3.16 25.04
C LEU A 77 9.30 1.85 24.47
N PHE A 78 9.50 1.78 23.17
CA PHE A 78 10.11 0.61 22.57
C PHE A 78 11.63 0.80 22.49
N SER A 79 12.38 -0.03 23.19
CA SER A 79 13.83 -0.08 23.00
C SER A 79 14.18 -0.83 21.71
N LYS A 80 15.38 -0.60 21.17
CA LYS A 80 15.89 -1.37 20.01
C LYS A 80 15.87 -2.89 20.29
N ALA A 81 16.12 -3.29 21.53
CA ALA A 81 16.07 -4.70 21.95
C ALA A 81 14.63 -5.25 21.92
N ASP A 82 13.64 -4.48 22.33
CA ASP A 82 12.22 -4.91 22.29
C ASP A 82 11.71 -5.02 20.85
N LEU A 83 12.19 -4.14 19.98
CA LEU A 83 11.88 -4.14 18.56
C LEU A 83 12.43 -5.38 17.83
N THR A 84 13.55 -5.96 18.29
CA THR A 84 14.06 -7.25 17.78
C THR A 84 13.30 -8.48 18.30
N ARG A 85 12.46 -8.31 19.33
CA ARG A 85 11.68 -9.40 19.94
C ARG A 85 10.25 -9.48 19.42
N LEU A 86 9.92 -8.66 18.42
CA LEU A 86 8.60 -8.65 17.81
C LEU A 86 8.25 -10.03 17.23
N PRO A 87 7.01 -10.52 17.35
CA PRO A 87 6.64 -11.86 16.85
C PRO A 87 6.87 -12.07 15.34
N SER A 88 6.93 -10.99 14.54
CA SER A 88 7.28 -11.01 13.10
C SER A 88 8.81 -10.96 12.84
N SER A 89 9.63 -11.01 13.89
CA SER A 89 11.08 -10.81 13.88
C SER A 89 11.87 -12.12 13.79
N THR A 90 11.60 -12.97 12.80
CA THR A 90 12.68 -13.88 12.41
C THR A 90 13.74 -13.03 11.71
N PRO A 91 15.05 -13.18 12.04
CA PRO A 91 16.09 -12.38 11.42
C PRO A 91 16.03 -12.39 9.89
N ARG A 92 15.67 -13.54 9.30
CA ARG A 92 15.49 -13.72 7.86
C ARG A 92 14.29 -12.95 7.30
N ALA A 93 13.14 -12.92 7.98
CA ALA A 93 11.98 -12.14 7.52
C ALA A 93 12.24 -10.63 7.62
N GLN A 94 12.95 -10.19 8.66
CA GLN A 94 13.37 -8.79 8.81
C GLN A 94 14.36 -8.38 7.72
N ALA A 95 15.36 -9.21 7.42
CA ALA A 95 16.30 -8.96 6.33
C ALA A 95 15.57 -8.81 4.99
N ARG A 96 14.65 -9.72 4.66
CA ARG A 96 13.84 -9.62 3.43
C ARG A 96 12.99 -8.35 3.38
N ARG A 97 12.31 -8.01 4.47
CA ARG A 97 11.53 -6.77 4.55
C ARG A 97 12.41 -5.52 4.43
N ALA A 98 13.59 -5.55 5.05
CA ALA A 98 14.59 -4.49 4.94
C ALA A 98 15.04 -4.34 3.48
N THR A 99 15.33 -5.44 2.79
CA THR A 99 15.62 -5.43 1.35
C THR A 99 14.50 -4.76 0.58
N HIS A 100 13.24 -5.16 0.78
CA HIS A 100 12.12 -4.53 0.08
C HIS A 100 12.07 -3.00 0.31
N TYR A 101 12.23 -2.56 1.55
CA TYR A 101 12.25 -1.13 1.89
C TYR A 101 13.46 -0.40 1.29
N LEU A 102 14.62 -1.07 1.22
CA LEU A 102 15.82 -0.52 0.59
C LEU A 102 15.62 -0.32 -0.92
N LEU A 103 15.04 -1.31 -1.61
CA LEU A 103 14.74 -1.23 -3.05
C LEU A 103 13.81 -0.06 -3.36
N LEU A 104 12.75 0.11 -2.55
CA LEU A 104 11.87 1.27 -2.66
C LEU A 104 12.62 2.58 -2.37
N GLY A 105 13.46 2.59 -1.34
CA GLY A 105 14.27 3.74 -0.92
C GLY A 105 15.24 4.24 -2.00
N PHE A 106 15.84 3.35 -2.80
CA PHE A 106 16.69 3.73 -3.94
C PHE A 106 15.89 4.27 -5.13
N SER A 107 14.69 3.73 -5.32
CA SER A 107 13.85 4.06 -6.47
C SER A 107 13.20 5.44 -6.36
N LEU A 108 12.84 5.85 -5.13
CA LEU A 108 12.12 7.10 -4.85
C LEU A 108 12.90 8.37 -5.27
N PRO A 109 14.18 8.58 -4.88
CA PRO A 109 14.96 9.73 -5.33
C PRO A 109 15.12 9.78 -6.84
N THR A 110 15.31 8.62 -7.48
CA THR A 110 15.53 8.57 -8.93
C THR A 110 14.32 9.08 -9.72
N ILE A 111 13.10 8.68 -9.34
CA ILE A 111 11.89 9.20 -10.00
C ILE A 111 11.64 10.68 -9.68
N LEU A 112 12.08 11.14 -8.51
CA LEU A 112 11.98 12.54 -8.09
C LEU A 112 12.88 13.42 -8.94
N ASP A 113 14.13 13.02 -9.13
CA ASP A 113 15.12 13.76 -9.92
C ASP A 113 14.71 13.82 -11.40
N LEU A 114 14.23 12.72 -11.98
CA LEU A 114 13.79 12.65 -13.37
C LEU A 114 12.56 13.52 -13.66
N ASN A 115 11.66 13.71 -12.68
CA ASN A 115 10.38 14.40 -12.86
C ASN A 115 10.26 15.69 -12.02
N ALA A 116 11.39 16.25 -11.57
CA ALA A 116 11.41 17.38 -10.63
C ALA A 116 10.71 18.65 -11.11
N ASN A 117 10.51 18.80 -12.42
CA ASN A 117 9.91 19.97 -13.06
C ASN A 117 8.42 19.80 -13.38
N SER A 118 7.87 18.59 -13.29
CA SER A 118 6.46 18.29 -13.61
C SER A 118 5.81 17.54 -12.46
N PRO A 119 5.01 18.21 -11.61
CA PRO A 119 4.38 17.59 -10.46
C PRO A 119 3.47 16.42 -10.86
N THR A 120 2.80 16.56 -12.01
CA THR A 120 1.89 15.56 -12.55
C THR A 120 2.63 14.32 -13.04
N ASP A 121 3.76 14.47 -13.72
CA ASP A 121 4.52 13.31 -14.20
C ASP A 121 5.26 12.63 -13.05
N TYR A 122 5.73 13.40 -12.06
CA TYR A 122 6.24 12.84 -10.81
C TYR A 122 5.18 11.99 -10.10
N LEU A 123 3.96 12.50 -9.93
CA LEU A 123 2.89 11.74 -9.27
C LEU A 123 2.49 10.48 -10.06
N LYS A 124 2.52 10.52 -11.40
CA LYS A 124 2.30 9.32 -12.23
C LYS A 124 3.42 8.29 -12.03
N ALA A 125 4.68 8.73 -12.10
CA ALA A 125 5.85 7.87 -11.89
C ALA A 125 5.86 7.27 -10.48
N LEU A 126 5.51 8.05 -9.45
CA LEU A 126 5.36 7.60 -8.08
C LEU A 126 4.26 6.53 -7.95
N ASN A 127 3.09 6.74 -8.57
CA ASN A 127 2.04 5.73 -8.58
C ASN A 127 2.47 4.44 -9.29
N ALA A 128 3.17 4.55 -10.41
CA ALA A 128 3.70 3.41 -11.15
C ALA A 128 4.75 2.65 -10.34
N LEU A 129 5.70 3.35 -9.71
CA LEU A 129 6.69 2.75 -8.81
C LEU A 129 6.03 2.00 -7.65
N LEU A 130 5.05 2.62 -6.98
CA LEU A 130 4.36 1.98 -5.86
C LEU A 130 3.54 0.76 -6.30
N LEU A 131 3.03 0.75 -7.54
CA LEU A 131 2.37 -0.40 -8.14
C LEU A 131 3.35 -1.54 -8.44
N GLU A 132 4.47 -1.23 -9.07
CA GLU A 132 5.56 -2.18 -9.32
C GLU A 132 6.06 -2.79 -8.02
N PHE A 133 6.19 -1.98 -6.97
CA PHE A 133 6.59 -2.43 -5.65
C PHE A 133 5.56 -3.37 -4.98
N GLU A 134 4.26 -3.08 -5.09
CA GLU A 134 3.22 -4.02 -4.64
C GLU A 134 3.29 -5.36 -5.40
N GLN A 135 3.52 -5.30 -6.71
CA GLN A 135 3.71 -6.49 -7.53
C GLN A 135 4.94 -7.28 -7.07
N TYR A 136 6.07 -6.62 -6.86
CA TYR A 136 7.30 -7.23 -6.36
C TYR A 136 7.07 -7.90 -5.01
N GLN A 137 6.45 -7.23 -4.05
CA GLN A 137 6.11 -7.81 -2.74
C GLN A 137 5.18 -9.03 -2.85
N SER A 138 4.29 -9.06 -3.84
CA SER A 138 3.39 -10.20 -4.07
C SER A 138 4.12 -11.42 -4.63
N ILE A 139 5.21 -11.21 -5.38
CA ILE A 139 6.05 -12.25 -5.97
C ILE A 139 7.13 -12.70 -4.97
N HIS A 140 7.60 -11.80 -4.12
CA HIS A 140 8.62 -12.03 -3.11
C HIS A 140 8.08 -11.76 -1.69
N PRO A 141 7.33 -12.69 -1.07
CA PRO A 141 6.82 -12.50 0.28
C PRO A 141 7.94 -12.46 1.33
N THR A 142 7.77 -11.61 2.35
CA THR A 142 8.74 -11.44 3.45
C THR A 142 8.88 -12.69 4.32
N ASP A 143 7.87 -13.55 4.36
CA ASP A 143 7.86 -14.81 5.12
C ASP A 143 8.60 -15.96 4.40
N GLY A 144 9.16 -15.70 3.21
CA GLY A 144 9.89 -16.71 2.44
C GLY A 144 9.05 -17.80 1.79
N SER A 145 7.73 -17.76 2.00
CA SER A 145 6.78 -18.54 1.21
C SER A 145 6.87 -18.09 -0.25
N THR A 146 7.52 -18.87 -1.11
CA THR A 146 7.48 -18.59 -2.55
C THR A 146 6.03 -18.74 -3.02
N PRO A 147 5.45 -17.73 -3.70
CA PRO A 147 4.12 -17.85 -4.25
C PRO A 147 4.25 -18.83 -5.42
N SER A 148 4.03 -20.11 -5.13
CA SER A 148 4.04 -21.16 -6.14
C SER A 148 3.23 -20.68 -7.35
N SER A 149 3.86 -20.73 -8.53
CA SER A 149 3.28 -20.22 -9.79
C SER A 149 1.92 -20.85 -10.13
N LEU A 150 1.56 -21.94 -9.45
CA LEU A 150 0.28 -22.64 -9.52
C LEU A 150 -0.86 -22.00 -8.72
N SER A 151 -0.60 -21.18 -7.68
CA SER A 151 -1.67 -20.59 -6.86
C SER A 151 -2.39 -19.40 -7.51
N ARG A 152 -1.87 -18.90 -8.64
CA ARG A 152 -2.47 -17.77 -9.39
C ARG A 152 -3.61 -18.21 -10.31
N ALA A 153 -3.77 -19.51 -10.55
CA ALA A 153 -4.91 -20.03 -11.27
C ALA A 153 -6.07 -20.28 -10.29
N ARG A 154 -6.81 -19.22 -9.92
CA ARG A 154 -8.20 -19.39 -9.46
C ARG A 154 -9.04 -19.83 -10.66
N LEU A 155 -8.88 -21.09 -11.05
CA LEU A 155 -9.83 -21.77 -11.94
C LEU A 155 -11.15 -21.86 -11.17
N PRO A 156 -12.26 -21.28 -11.67
CA PRO A 156 -13.57 -21.55 -11.08
C PRO A 156 -13.81 -23.07 -11.12
N GLN A 157 -14.20 -23.61 -9.96
CA GLN A 157 -14.62 -24.99 -9.76
C GLN A 157 -15.64 -25.42 -10.85
N MET A 158 -15.15 -26.09 -11.90
CA MET A 158 -15.98 -26.61 -13.00
C MET A 158 -15.90 -28.14 -13.15
N PHE A 159 -15.58 -28.85 -12.06
CA PHE A 159 -15.70 -30.32 -12.04
C PHE A 159 -16.41 -30.79 -10.76
N LYS A 160 -17.67 -30.38 -10.60
CA LYS A 160 -18.61 -31.09 -9.74
C LYS A 160 -19.01 -32.38 -10.47
N ARG A 161 -18.18 -33.43 -10.35
CA ARG A 161 -18.51 -34.75 -10.86
C ARG A 161 -19.53 -35.38 -9.92
N ALA A 162 -20.63 -35.85 -10.53
CA ALA A 162 -21.77 -36.45 -9.86
C ALA A 162 -21.37 -37.64 -8.99
N ASN A 163 -21.94 -37.67 -7.80
CA ASN A 163 -21.88 -38.75 -6.84
C ASN A 163 -22.71 -39.93 -7.38
N LEU A 164 -22.07 -40.95 -7.94
CA LEU A 164 -22.70 -42.23 -8.26
C LEU A 164 -21.93 -43.36 -7.59
N GLY A 165 -22.64 -44.00 -6.65
CA GLY A 165 -22.48 -45.32 -6.03
C GLY A 165 -21.17 -46.09 -6.20
N GLY A 166 -20.59 -46.50 -5.06
CA GLY A 166 -19.61 -47.58 -5.02
C GLY A 166 -19.11 -47.90 -3.61
N LYS A 167 -19.75 -48.87 -2.95
CA LYS A 167 -19.26 -49.59 -1.77
C LYS A 167 -17.91 -50.27 -2.07
N ALA A 168 -16.92 -50.15 -1.19
CA ALA A 168 -15.98 -51.22 -0.77
C ALA A 168 -14.95 -50.62 0.20
N ARG A 169 -15.03 -50.89 1.50
CA ARG A 169 -14.55 -52.07 2.26
C ARG A 169 -13.07 -51.96 2.67
N ARG A 170 -12.91 -51.80 3.99
CA ARG A 170 -11.73 -52.01 4.83
C ARG A 170 -11.21 -53.43 4.64
N SER A 171 -9.89 -53.64 4.69
CA SER A 171 -9.26 -54.89 5.16
C SER A 171 -7.78 -54.64 5.47
N SER A 172 -7.37 -55.07 6.65
CA SER A 172 -6.02 -55.12 7.18
C SER A 172 -5.56 -56.56 7.20
N SER A 173 -4.27 -56.82 6.95
CA SER A 173 -3.44 -57.93 7.47
C SER A 173 -2.19 -58.07 6.58
N ALA A 174 -1.10 -58.72 6.94
CA ALA A 174 -0.36 -59.05 8.16
C ALA A 174 0.75 -60.01 7.67
N THR A 175 1.93 -59.99 8.30
CA THR A 175 2.99 -61.03 8.24
C THR A 175 3.67 -61.25 6.87
N GLY A 176 4.96 -61.54 6.72
CA GLY A 176 6.07 -61.78 7.64
C GLY A 176 7.21 -62.36 6.79
N LEU A 177 8.45 -62.05 7.20
CA LEU A 177 9.66 -62.87 7.07
C LEU A 177 10.20 -63.25 5.67
N SER A 178 11.37 -62.70 5.30
CA SER A 178 12.59 -63.50 5.06
C SER A 178 13.81 -62.65 4.68
N ASP A 179 14.92 -62.99 5.33
CA ASP A 179 16.31 -62.62 5.06
C ASP A 179 16.77 -62.98 3.64
N TYR A 180 17.68 -62.16 3.10
CA TYR A 180 18.93 -62.48 2.38
C TYR A 180 19.26 -61.44 1.28
N PRO A 181 20.50 -60.95 1.20
CA PRO A 181 20.88 -59.86 0.31
C PRO A 181 21.29 -60.39 -1.07
N LEU A 182 20.72 -59.85 -2.14
CA LEU A 182 21.16 -60.15 -3.50
C LEU A 182 21.27 -58.85 -4.33
N LEU A 183 22.52 -58.39 -4.44
CA LEU A 183 23.16 -57.73 -5.58
C LEU A 183 22.24 -56.99 -6.57
N THR A 184 22.02 -55.70 -6.32
CA THR A 184 21.51 -54.73 -7.30
C THR A 184 22.62 -54.26 -8.24
N PRO A 185 22.41 -54.26 -9.57
CA PRO A 185 23.30 -53.59 -10.51
C PRO A 185 23.03 -52.08 -10.55
N SER A 186 24.12 -51.33 -10.75
CA SER A 186 24.25 -49.88 -10.88
C SER A 186 23.10 -49.17 -11.60
N ASN A 187 22.59 -48.12 -10.96
CA ASN A 187 22.27 -46.86 -11.64
C ASN A 187 22.45 -45.68 -10.68
N SER A 188 23.62 -45.05 -10.80
CA SER A 188 23.86 -43.61 -10.87
C SER A 188 22.82 -42.66 -10.27
N ALA A 189 23.05 -42.20 -9.04
CA ALA A 189 22.86 -40.80 -8.62
C ALA A 189 23.58 -40.60 -7.28
N ASN A 190 24.86 -40.23 -7.36
CA ASN A 190 25.69 -39.88 -6.22
C ASN A 190 25.17 -38.58 -5.59
N SER A 191 24.34 -38.68 -4.55
CA SER A 191 24.07 -37.55 -3.64
C SER A 191 25.18 -37.53 -2.59
N GLU A 192 26.33 -36.95 -2.97
CA GLU A 192 27.36 -36.58 -2.01
C GLU A 192 26.82 -35.48 -1.10
N SER A 193 26.57 -35.88 0.15
CA SER A 193 26.44 -34.98 1.28
C SER A 193 27.84 -34.42 1.58
N SER A 194 28.16 -33.30 0.94
CA SER A 194 29.34 -32.51 1.24
C SER A 194 28.95 -31.32 2.10
N PHE A 195 29.44 -31.35 3.34
CA PHE A 195 29.88 -30.26 4.21
C PHE A 195 29.31 -28.85 3.98
N GLY A 196 28.78 -28.27 5.05
CA GLY A 196 28.22 -26.93 5.13
C GLY A 196 29.16 -25.83 4.65
N LEU A 197 28.99 -25.46 3.39
CA LEU A 197 29.41 -24.19 2.84
C LEU A 197 28.14 -23.38 2.57
N ASP A 198 28.06 -22.24 3.24
CA ASP A 198 27.05 -21.19 3.08
C ASP A 198 26.89 -20.87 1.59
N SER A 199 25.81 -21.37 0.96
CA SER A 199 25.44 -20.94 -0.39
C SER A 199 25.16 -19.43 -0.34
N PRO A 200 25.63 -18.64 -1.33
CA PRO A 200 25.31 -17.22 -1.40
C PRO A 200 23.79 -17.02 -1.32
N PRO A 201 23.31 -15.92 -0.72
CA PRO A 201 21.88 -15.72 -0.54
C PRO A 201 21.20 -15.56 -1.91
N GLU A 202 20.50 -16.60 -2.37
CA GLU A 202 19.59 -16.58 -3.54
C GLU A 202 18.35 -15.68 -3.33
N ASN A 203 18.42 -14.69 -2.43
CA ASN A 203 17.26 -13.93 -1.97
C ASN A 203 16.86 -12.76 -2.88
N ASN A 204 17.59 -12.51 -3.99
CA ASN A 204 17.35 -11.32 -4.80
C ASN A 204 17.50 -11.52 -6.31
N ASP A 205 17.60 -12.77 -6.78
CA ASP A 205 17.60 -13.03 -8.22
C ASP A 205 16.16 -12.92 -8.74
N LEU A 206 15.94 -11.90 -9.55
CA LEU A 206 14.70 -11.71 -10.30
C LEU A 206 14.35 -13.00 -11.05
N LEU A 207 13.06 -13.36 -11.08
CA LEU A 207 12.63 -14.50 -11.88
C LEU A 207 12.97 -14.24 -13.37
N PRO A 208 13.20 -15.29 -14.20
CA PRO A 208 13.68 -15.14 -15.59
C PRO A 208 12.84 -14.30 -16.57
N ASN A 209 11.75 -13.65 -16.14
CA ASN A 209 10.94 -12.71 -16.93
C ASN A 209 10.44 -11.52 -16.08
N GLU A 210 11.05 -11.29 -14.93
CA GLU A 210 10.69 -10.21 -14.02
C GLU A 210 11.51 -8.97 -14.36
N SER A 211 10.84 -7.89 -14.79
CA SER A 211 11.47 -6.61 -15.07
C SER A 211 10.55 -5.47 -14.61
N TYR A 212 11.16 -4.42 -14.09
CA TYR A 212 10.47 -3.24 -13.57
C TYR A 212 11.03 -1.99 -14.25
N THR A 213 10.17 -0.98 -14.46
CA THR A 213 10.57 0.25 -15.15
C THR A 213 11.10 1.27 -14.16
N HIS A 214 10.46 1.40 -13.01
CA HIS A 214 10.79 2.40 -11.99
C HIS A 214 11.39 1.79 -10.73
N LEU A 215 11.01 0.57 -10.38
CA LEU A 215 11.56 -0.14 -9.22
C LEU A 215 12.97 -0.65 -9.53
N GLN A 216 13.94 -0.16 -8.78
CA GLN A 216 15.32 -0.61 -8.86
C GLN A 216 15.52 -1.85 -8.01
N THR A 217 16.15 -2.87 -8.60
CA THR A 217 16.42 -4.16 -7.95
C THR A 217 17.90 -4.56 -8.11
N PRO A 218 18.86 -3.75 -7.59
CA PRO A 218 20.27 -4.12 -7.62
C PRO A 218 20.52 -5.36 -6.74
N SER A 219 21.49 -6.18 -7.13
CA SER A 219 21.99 -7.24 -6.25
C SER A 219 22.68 -6.62 -5.03
N LEU A 220 22.35 -7.14 -3.84
CA LEU A 220 22.89 -6.62 -2.59
C LEU A 220 24.01 -7.55 -2.09
N PRO A 221 25.17 -7.00 -1.68
CA PRO A 221 26.27 -7.81 -1.17
C PRO A 221 26.04 -8.32 0.27
N PHE A 222 25.02 -7.81 0.97
CA PHE A 222 24.66 -8.19 2.34
C PHE A 222 23.17 -7.95 2.60
N ASP A 223 22.66 -8.60 3.66
CA ASP A 223 21.30 -8.37 4.15
C ASP A 223 21.22 -7.05 4.94
N PRO A 224 20.37 -6.10 4.53
CA PRO A 224 20.29 -4.80 5.19
C PRO A 224 19.66 -4.89 6.59
N ASP A 225 20.15 -4.05 7.51
CA ASP A 225 19.55 -3.89 8.84
C ASP A 225 18.17 -3.23 8.72
N PHE A 226 17.14 -3.92 9.20
CA PHE A 226 15.75 -3.43 9.15
C PHE A 226 15.61 -2.07 9.83
N PHE A 227 16.25 -1.88 10.98
CA PHE A 227 15.99 -0.70 11.78
C PHE A 227 16.51 0.58 11.10
N SER A 228 17.75 0.50 10.64
CA SER A 228 18.39 1.60 9.91
C SER A 228 17.65 1.88 8.60
N THR A 229 17.32 0.82 7.85
CA THR A 229 16.64 0.94 6.55
C THR A 229 15.25 1.55 6.66
N PHE A 230 14.46 1.16 7.67
CA PHE A 230 13.14 1.72 7.89
C PHE A 230 13.22 3.21 8.24
N ALA A 231 14.12 3.60 9.15
CA ALA A 231 14.32 5.01 9.51
C ALA A 231 14.70 5.85 8.29
N THR A 232 15.65 5.37 7.47
CA THR A 232 16.04 6.07 6.24
C THR A 232 14.93 6.13 5.20
N LEU A 233 14.10 5.09 5.09
CA LEU A 233 12.94 5.11 4.19
C LEU A 233 11.91 6.17 4.63
N CYS A 234 11.68 6.33 5.94
CA CYS A 234 10.83 7.41 6.45
C CYS A 234 11.37 8.79 6.06
N ASP A 235 12.68 9.01 6.17
CA ASP A 235 13.31 10.28 5.78
C ASP A 235 13.15 10.56 4.27
N VAL A 236 13.44 9.57 3.42
CA VAL A 236 13.27 9.69 1.96
C VAL A 236 11.80 9.96 1.61
N LEU A 237 10.84 9.32 2.28
CA LEU A 237 9.42 9.59 2.07
C LEU A 237 9.04 10.99 2.53
N ILE A 238 9.55 11.47 3.67
CA ILE A 238 9.34 12.84 4.14
C ILE A 238 9.85 13.84 3.09
N ASP A 239 11.03 13.60 2.51
CA ASP A 239 11.58 14.44 1.45
C ASP A 239 10.70 14.41 0.20
N CYS A 240 10.16 13.25 -0.18
CA CYS A 240 9.21 13.12 -1.30
C CYS A 240 7.95 13.97 -1.07
N TYR A 241 7.31 13.87 0.10
CA TYR A 241 6.13 14.70 0.42
C TYR A 241 6.48 16.19 0.50
N THR A 242 7.63 16.54 1.08
CA THR A 242 8.11 17.93 1.14
C THR A 242 8.33 18.50 -0.25
N LYS A 243 8.87 17.70 -1.18
CA LYS A 243 9.02 18.10 -2.58
C LYS A 243 7.68 18.25 -3.29
N ILE A 244 6.70 17.38 -3.05
CA ILE A 244 5.32 17.54 -3.56
C ILE A 244 4.75 18.88 -3.09
N LEU A 245 4.89 19.21 -1.80
CA LEU A 245 4.41 20.49 -1.25
C LEU A 245 5.11 21.69 -1.85
N SER A 246 6.41 21.59 -2.11
CA SER A 246 7.19 22.64 -2.78
C SER A 246 6.75 22.85 -4.23
N MET A 247 6.48 21.77 -4.96
CA MET A 247 6.01 21.81 -6.35
C MET A 247 4.57 22.31 -6.47
N LEU A 248 3.73 21.99 -5.50
CA LEU A 248 2.31 22.37 -5.43
C LEU A 248 2.10 23.43 -4.34
N GLY A 249 2.94 24.47 -4.33
CA GLY A 249 2.99 25.48 -3.28
C GLY A 249 1.87 26.53 -3.34
N THR A 250 1.15 26.64 -4.46
CA THR A 250 0.03 27.59 -4.63
C THR A 250 -1.19 26.94 -5.30
N PRO A 251 -2.40 27.48 -5.10
CA PRO A 251 -3.60 27.00 -5.81
C PRO A 251 -3.46 27.05 -7.34
N GLU A 252 -2.76 28.07 -7.85
CA GLU A 252 -2.48 28.20 -9.29
C GLU A 252 -1.56 27.09 -9.80
N SER A 253 -0.52 26.72 -9.04
CA SER A 253 0.38 25.62 -9.40
C SER A 253 -0.34 24.28 -9.54
N VAL A 254 -1.37 24.03 -8.73
CA VAL A 254 -2.22 22.82 -8.83
C VAL A 254 -3.03 22.84 -10.13
N SER A 255 -3.59 23.99 -10.50
CA SER A 255 -4.33 24.14 -11.75
C SER A 255 -3.44 23.97 -12.98
N LEU A 256 -2.24 24.57 -12.95
CA LEU A 256 -1.25 24.47 -14.04
C LEU A 256 -0.74 23.03 -14.19
N ALA A 257 -0.40 22.37 -13.09
CA ALA A 257 0.04 20.98 -13.10
C ALA A 257 -1.04 20.06 -13.69
N GLY A 258 -2.32 20.33 -13.42
CA GLY A 258 -3.45 19.59 -13.96
C GLY A 258 -3.83 19.93 -15.41
N GLY A 259 -3.09 20.78 -16.11
CA GLY A 259 -3.43 21.23 -17.46
C GLY A 259 -4.77 21.98 -17.52
N GLY A 260 -5.11 22.72 -16.48
CA GLY A 260 -6.41 23.39 -16.32
C GLY A 260 -7.48 22.54 -15.63
N VAL A 261 -7.16 21.29 -15.26
CA VAL A 261 -8.05 20.38 -14.52
C VAL A 261 -7.42 20.03 -13.16
N PRO A 262 -7.64 20.84 -12.10
CA PRO A 262 -7.02 20.64 -10.79
C PRO A 262 -7.31 19.27 -10.16
N SER A 263 -8.48 18.68 -10.43
CA SER A 263 -8.90 17.40 -9.87
C SER A 263 -7.98 16.24 -10.28
N LEU A 264 -7.38 16.29 -11.47
CA LEU A 264 -6.45 15.26 -11.94
C LEU A 264 -5.25 15.11 -11.00
N VAL A 265 -4.67 16.23 -10.56
CA VAL A 265 -3.53 16.26 -9.64
C VAL A 265 -3.95 15.75 -8.26
N GLY A 266 -5.13 16.19 -7.79
CA GLY A 266 -5.71 15.71 -6.52
C GLY A 266 -5.92 14.20 -6.51
N ASP A 267 -6.44 13.63 -7.59
CA ASP A 267 -6.69 12.19 -7.72
C ASP A 267 -5.38 11.39 -7.78
N LEU A 268 -4.39 11.86 -8.52
CA LEU A 268 -3.07 11.24 -8.59
C LEU A 268 -2.37 11.25 -7.22
N PHE A 269 -2.44 12.37 -6.51
CA PHE A 269 -1.91 12.50 -5.15
C PHE A 269 -2.61 11.55 -4.18
N ASN A 270 -3.95 11.53 -4.17
CA ASN A 270 -4.73 10.67 -3.28
C ASN A 270 -4.42 9.19 -3.53
N LYS A 271 -4.25 8.77 -4.79
CA LYS A 271 -3.86 7.40 -5.14
C LYS A 271 -2.45 7.06 -4.63
N ALA A 272 -1.49 7.97 -4.80
CA ALA A 272 -0.13 7.77 -4.31
C ALA A 272 -0.13 7.67 -2.78
N ASP A 273 -0.79 8.59 -2.08
CA ASP A 273 -0.84 8.57 -0.61
C ASP A 273 -1.52 7.32 -0.06
N ALA A 274 -2.63 6.89 -0.67
CA ALA A 274 -3.31 5.67 -0.28
C ALA A 274 -2.40 4.44 -0.37
N ARG A 275 -1.55 4.37 -1.41
CA ARG A 275 -0.55 3.31 -1.57
C ARG A 275 0.56 3.40 -0.53
N VAL A 276 1.14 4.58 -0.31
CA VAL A 276 2.15 4.79 0.74
C VAL A 276 1.60 4.34 2.10
N ARG A 277 0.35 4.74 2.42
CA ARG A 277 -0.34 4.31 3.64
C ARG A 277 -0.47 2.79 3.71
N LYS A 278 -0.91 2.14 2.64
CA LYS A 278 -1.17 0.71 2.62
C LYS A 278 0.10 -0.13 2.71
N ILE A 279 1.10 0.22 1.89
CA ILE A 279 2.33 -0.56 1.69
C ILE A 279 3.28 -0.40 2.88
N ILE A 280 3.41 0.83 3.41
CA ILE A 280 4.40 1.15 4.44
C ILE A 280 3.73 1.29 5.80
N LEU A 281 2.83 2.26 5.95
CA LEU A 281 2.34 2.64 7.27
C LEU A 281 1.45 1.59 7.91
N ALA A 282 0.51 1.00 7.18
CA ALA A 282 -0.51 0.10 7.74
C ALA A 282 0.12 -1.13 8.41
N GLY A 283 1.15 -1.72 7.78
CA GLY A 283 1.86 -2.86 8.33
C GLY A 283 2.60 -2.50 9.62
N VAL A 284 3.41 -1.44 9.58
CA VAL A 284 4.24 -1.00 10.73
C VAL A 284 3.38 -0.54 11.90
N VAL A 285 2.37 0.30 11.67
CA VAL A 285 1.48 0.80 12.73
C VAL A 285 0.78 -0.37 13.43
N ARG A 286 0.28 -1.36 12.66
CA ARG A 286 -0.37 -2.54 13.22
C ARG A 286 0.58 -3.35 14.11
N GLU A 287 1.85 -3.50 13.72
CA GLU A 287 2.86 -4.19 14.52
C GLU A 287 3.20 -3.43 15.80
N PHE A 288 3.37 -2.11 15.74
CA PHE A 288 3.59 -1.27 16.91
C PHE A 288 2.43 -1.35 17.90
N GLU A 289 1.19 -1.30 17.40
CA GLU A 289 0.00 -1.43 18.24
C GLU A 289 -0.09 -2.80 18.92
N GLU A 290 0.17 -3.88 18.19
CA GLU A 290 0.11 -5.23 18.77
C GLU A 290 1.16 -5.42 19.86
N SER A 291 2.35 -4.91 19.62
CA SER A 291 3.48 -4.95 20.55
C SER A 291 3.24 -4.06 21.76
N CYS A 292 2.60 -2.91 21.58
CA CYS A 292 2.22 -2.03 22.68
C CYS A 292 1.19 -2.73 23.58
N ARG A 293 0.20 -3.43 23.00
CA ARG A 293 -0.78 -4.19 23.77
C ARG A 293 -0.14 -5.33 24.56
N ALA A 294 0.82 -6.04 23.96
CA ALA A 294 1.56 -7.11 24.65
C ALA A 294 2.44 -6.55 25.78
N GLY A 295 3.22 -5.50 25.49
CA GLY A 295 4.10 -4.85 26.46
C GLY A 295 3.33 -4.25 27.64
N LEU A 296 2.25 -3.52 27.38
CA LEU A 296 1.43 -2.92 28.45
C LEU A 296 0.83 -3.98 29.38
N LYS A 297 0.36 -5.13 28.85
CA LYS A 297 -0.12 -6.25 29.67
C LYS A 297 0.99 -6.80 30.58
N SER A 298 2.22 -6.89 30.06
CA SER A 298 3.39 -7.32 30.83
C SER A 298 3.72 -6.34 31.95
N GLU A 299 3.77 -5.03 31.64
CA GLU A 299 4.07 -3.98 32.63
C GLU A 299 3.03 -3.93 33.75
N VAL A 300 1.73 -3.93 33.40
CA VAL A 300 0.64 -3.94 34.38
C VAL A 300 0.67 -5.22 35.24
N GLY A 301 0.93 -6.37 34.62
CA GLY A 301 1.10 -7.63 35.34
C GLY A 301 2.31 -7.62 36.28
N GLY A 302 3.40 -6.98 35.88
CA GLY A 302 4.59 -6.77 36.70
C GLY A 302 4.30 -5.92 37.93
N VAL A 303 3.65 -4.75 37.75
CA VAL A 303 3.20 -3.91 38.86
C VAL A 303 2.28 -4.69 39.80
N GLY A 304 1.34 -5.46 39.25
CA GLY A 304 0.46 -6.33 40.03
C GLY A 304 1.24 -7.29 40.92
N LYS A 305 2.26 -7.97 40.39
CA LYS A 305 3.12 -8.87 41.18
C LYS A 305 3.91 -8.13 42.26
N VAL A 306 4.43 -6.94 41.99
CA VAL A 306 5.21 -6.18 42.97
C VAL A 306 4.32 -5.65 44.10
N VAL A 307 3.14 -5.13 43.76
CA VAL A 307 2.21 -4.53 44.73
C VAL A 307 1.47 -5.61 45.54
N LEU A 308 0.95 -6.65 44.88
CA LEU A 308 0.20 -7.72 45.55
C LEU A 308 1.11 -8.80 46.15
N GLY A 309 2.29 -9.03 45.56
CA GLY A 309 3.25 -10.00 46.07
C GLY A 309 3.99 -9.53 47.33
N GLY A 310 3.96 -8.23 47.64
CA GLY A 310 4.41 -7.69 48.93
C GLY A 310 3.31 -7.65 50.00
N LEU A 311 2.07 -8.03 49.67
CA LEU A 311 0.92 -8.04 50.58
C LEU A 311 0.54 -9.45 51.07
N MET A 312 1.31 -10.46 50.67
CA MET A 312 1.29 -11.85 51.16
C MET A 312 2.63 -12.17 51.82
#